data_AF-A0A970ERK0-F1
#
_entry.id   AF-A0A970ERK0-F1
#
_cell.length_a   1.000
_cell.length_b   1.000
_cell.length_c   1.000
_cell.angle_alpha   90.00
_cell.angle_beta   90.00
_cell.angle_gamma   90.00
#
_symmetry.space_group_name_H-M   'P 1'
#
loop_
_entity.id
_entity.type
_entity.pdbx_description
1 polymer ?
#
loop_
_entity_poly.entity_id
_entity_poly.type
_entity_poly.pdbx_seq_one_letter_code
_entity_poly.pdbx_strand_id
1 'polypeptide(L)'
;MSAILTSTPIIFIIFVLLTALFSYATGREADKTPGGEHELEAYACGQRNISHFVSPNYERVFKYAFFFTVMHVLVLVTATAPHGLSLMPIIYVTSGLVSILILFKRFPE
;
A
#
# COMPACT_ATOMS: atom_id res chain seq x y z
N MET A 1 -20.80 -18.77 -19.23
CA MET A 1 -20.84 -17.31 -19.49
C MET A 1 -20.66 -16.48 -18.22
N SER A 2 -21.39 -16.77 -17.12
CA SER A 2 -21.22 -16.11 -15.82
C SER A 2 -19.80 -16.19 -15.23
N ALA A 3 -19.13 -17.35 -15.33
CA ALA A 3 -17.80 -17.57 -14.75
C ALA A 3 -16.69 -16.65 -15.28
N ILE A 4 -16.80 -16.21 -16.55
CA ILE A 4 -15.83 -15.30 -17.17
C ILE A 4 -15.98 -13.91 -16.56
N LEU A 5 -17.22 -13.44 -16.39
CA LEU A 5 -17.52 -12.11 -15.85
C LEU A 5 -17.11 -11.97 -14.37
N THR A 6 -17.19 -13.05 -13.59
CA THR A 6 -16.77 -13.08 -12.18
C THR A 6 -15.30 -13.38 -11.95
N SER A 7 -14.49 -13.52 -13.02
CA SER A 7 -13.07 -13.76 -12.84
C SER A 7 -12.37 -12.52 -12.27
N THR A 8 -11.48 -12.72 -11.29
CA THR A 8 -10.69 -11.66 -10.64
C THR A 8 -10.06 -10.66 -11.61
N PRO A 9 -9.39 -11.06 -12.72
CA PRO A 9 -8.80 -10.11 -13.65
C PRO A 9 -9.86 -9.24 -14.35
N ILE A 10 -11.02 -9.79 -14.70
CA ILE A 10 -12.08 -9.05 -15.40
C ILE A 10 -12.73 -8.04 -14.46
N ILE A 11 -13.03 -8.44 -13.22
CA ILE A 11 -13.56 -7.52 -12.20
C ILE A 11 -12.58 -6.37 -11.96
N PHE A 12 -11.28 -6.66 -11.83
CA PHE A 12 -10.26 -5.62 -11.66
C PHE A 12 -10.27 -4.61 -12.81
N ILE A 13 -10.29 -5.08 -14.06
CA ILE A 13 -10.36 -4.21 -15.24
C ILE A 13 -11.63 -3.34 -15.23
N ILE A 14 -12.78 -3.91 -14.88
CA ILE A 14 -14.04 -3.17 -14.77
C ILE A 14 -13.92 -2.05 -13.72
N PHE A 15 -13.36 -2.34 -12.54
CA PHE A 15 -13.16 -1.32 -11.51
C PHE A 15 -12.19 -0.21 -11.93
N VAL A 16 -11.10 -0.56 -12.62
CA VAL A 16 -10.16 0.42 -13.17
C VAL A 16 -10.86 1.33 -14.18
N LEU A 17 -11.64 0.76 -15.10
CA LEU A 17 -12.41 1.53 -16.08
C LEU A 17 -13.45 2.44 -15.43
N LEU A 18 -14.20 1.92 -14.44
CA LEU A 18 -15.18 2.73 -13.70
C LEU A 18 -14.52 3.89 -12.96
N THR A 19 -13.38 3.64 -12.31
CA THR A 19 -12.64 4.67 -11.56
C THR A 19 -12.07 5.72 -12.51
N ALA A 20 -11.53 5.31 -13.67
CA ALA A 20 -11.04 6.22 -14.68
C ALA A 20 -12.17 7.08 -15.28
N LEU A 21 -13.32 6.47 -15.59
CA LEU A 21 -14.48 7.18 -16.12
C LEU A 21 -15.07 8.16 -15.10
N PHE A 22 -15.13 7.76 -13.83
CA PHE A 22 -15.54 8.65 -12.74
C PHE A 22 -14.57 9.81 -12.57
N SER A 23 -13.26 9.54 -12.54
CA SER A 23 -12.23 10.58 -12.43
C SER A 23 -12.29 11.56 -13.61
N TYR A 24 -12.52 11.06 -14.82
CA TYR A 24 -12.71 11.90 -16.01
C TYR A 24 -13.98 12.75 -15.91
N ALA A 25 -15.10 12.16 -15.48
CA ALA A 25 -16.36 12.87 -15.32
C ALA A 25 -16.25 13.99 -14.28
N THR A 26 -15.67 13.71 -13.11
CA THR A 26 -15.46 14.70 -12.05
C THR A 26 -14.41 15.75 -12.46
N GLY A 27 -13.37 15.35 -13.19
CA GLY A 27 -12.35 16.26 -13.71
C GLY A 27 -12.88 17.30 -14.70
N ARG A 28 -14.03 17.06 -15.34
CA ARG A 28 -14.67 18.07 -16.21
C ARG A 28 -15.27 19.24 -15.44
N GLU A 29 -15.71 18.99 -14.21
CA GLU A 29 -16.29 19.97 -13.28
C GLU A 29 -15.23 20.59 -12.37
N ALA A 30 -14.00 20.08 -12.38
CA ALA A 30 -12.88 20.66 -11.65
C ALA A 30 -12.57 22.07 -12.16
N ASP A 31 -12.05 22.90 -11.26
CA ASP A 31 -11.63 24.25 -11.57
C ASP A 31 -10.55 24.25 -12.68
N LYS A 32 -10.73 25.13 -13.66
CA LYS A 32 -9.84 25.29 -14.82
C LYS A 32 -9.06 26.60 -14.76
N THR A 33 -9.14 27.31 -13.64
CA THR A 33 -8.39 28.54 -13.41
C THR A 33 -6.90 28.25 -13.60
N PRO A 34 -6.20 28.98 -14.48
CA PRO A 34 -4.77 28.78 -14.69
C PRO A 34 -4.03 28.95 -13.37
N GLY A 35 -3.07 28.06 -13.15
CA GLY A 35 -2.15 28.12 -12.04
C GLY A 35 -1.42 29.45 -11.91
N GLY A 36 -1.08 29.83 -10.68
CA GLY A 36 -0.12 30.90 -10.43
C GLY A 36 1.31 30.49 -10.79
N GLU A 37 2.20 31.47 -10.96
CA GLU A 37 3.61 31.28 -11.37
C GLU A 37 4.37 30.26 -10.51
N HIS A 38 4.00 30.11 -9.23
CA HIS A 38 4.66 29.24 -8.26
C HIS A 38 3.76 28.11 -7.73
N GLU A 39 2.68 27.76 -8.42
CA GLU A 39 1.72 26.74 -7.94
C GLU A 39 2.38 25.36 -7.71
N LEU A 40 3.34 25.01 -8.55
CA LEU A 40 4.02 23.71 -8.51
C LEU A 40 5.24 23.71 -7.57
N GLU A 41 5.56 24.84 -6.93
CA GLU A 41 6.65 24.91 -5.96
C GLU A 41 6.25 24.25 -4.64
N ALA A 42 7.20 23.56 -4.00
CA ALA A 42 6.96 22.95 -2.70
C ALA A 42 6.60 24.02 -1.66
N TYR A 43 5.56 23.76 -0.86
CA TYR A 43 5.16 24.69 0.18
C TYR A 43 6.28 24.86 1.21
N ALA A 44 6.76 26.09 1.31
CA ALA A 44 7.95 26.46 2.05
C ALA A 44 7.67 27.52 3.14
N CYS A 45 6.45 27.56 3.68
CA CYS A 45 6.01 28.56 4.66
C CYS A 45 6.26 30.02 4.21
N GLY A 46 6.19 30.29 2.90
CA GLY A 46 6.45 31.60 2.30
C GLY A 46 7.93 31.91 1.99
N GLN A 47 8.86 30.99 2.29
CA GLN A 47 10.27 31.12 1.91
C GLN A 47 10.49 30.62 0.47
N ARG A 48 11.43 31.25 -0.24
CA ARG A 48 11.82 30.85 -1.61
C ARG A 48 13.27 30.35 -1.61
N ASN A 49 13.62 29.50 -2.58
CA ASN A 49 14.98 29.00 -2.78
C ASN A 49 15.58 28.25 -1.57
N ILE A 50 14.77 27.47 -0.85
CA ILE A 50 15.29 26.63 0.24
C ILE A 50 15.77 25.27 -0.28
N SER A 51 16.98 24.87 0.11
CA SER A 51 17.45 23.51 -0.08
C SER A 51 16.82 22.59 0.96
N HIS A 52 15.87 21.75 0.54
CA HIS A 52 15.27 20.74 1.40
C HIS A 52 16.24 19.57 1.64
N PHE A 53 17.20 19.76 2.55
CA PHE A 53 17.99 18.65 3.08
C PHE A 53 17.21 17.99 4.22
N VAL A 54 16.33 17.06 3.87
CA VAL A 54 15.71 16.18 4.85
C VAL A 54 16.42 14.82 4.72
N SER A 55 17.07 14.36 5.78
CA SER A 55 17.46 12.96 5.96
C SER A 55 16.50 12.33 6.98
N PRO A 56 15.26 11.97 6.55
CA PRO A 56 14.29 11.44 7.48
C PRO A 56 14.79 10.12 8.06
N ASN A 57 14.66 9.98 9.38
CA ASN A 57 14.92 8.71 10.03
C ASN A 57 13.76 7.74 9.70
N TYR A 58 14.02 6.82 8.78
CA TYR A 58 13.06 5.82 8.33
C TYR A 58 12.98 4.58 9.23
N GLU A 59 13.76 4.49 10.31
CA GLU A 59 13.81 3.28 11.13
C GLU A 59 12.43 2.82 11.62
N ARG A 60 11.59 3.77 12.06
CA ARG A 60 10.23 3.47 12.51
C ARG A 60 9.31 3.07 11.36
N VAL A 61 9.39 3.79 10.23
CA VAL A 61 8.57 3.51 9.04
C VAL A 61 8.92 2.14 8.47
N PHE A 62 10.21 1.80 8.43
CA PHE A 62 10.71 0.51 7.97
C PHE A 62 10.16 -0.65 8.80
N LYS A 63 10.17 -0.55 10.13
CA LYS A 63 9.62 -1.59 11.02
C LYS A 63 8.14 -1.86 10.72
N TYR A 64 7.34 -0.81 10.53
CA TYR A 64 5.92 -0.96 10.20
C TYR A 64 5.68 -1.49 8.78
N ALA A 65 6.44 -1.00 7.79
CA ALA A 65 6.35 -1.48 6.42
C ALA A 65 6.71 -2.96 6.31
N PHE A 66 7.77 -3.38 7.00
CA PHE A 66 8.21 -4.78 7.05
C PHE A 66 7.21 -5.68 7.79
N PHE A 67 6.64 -5.21 8.89
CA PHE A 67 5.54 -5.92 9.56
C PHE A 67 4.35 -6.13 8.61
N PHE A 68 3.95 -5.07 7.89
CA PHE A 68 2.83 -5.14 6.96
C PHE A 68 3.08 -6.15 5.84
N THR A 69 4.27 -6.14 5.22
CA THR A 69 4.60 -7.11 4.16
C THR A 69 4.60 -8.55 4.65
N VAL A 70 5.18 -8.83 5.83
CA VAL A 70 5.14 -10.17 6.43
C VAL A 70 3.70 -10.61 6.67
N MET A 71 2.86 -9.76 7.28
CA MET A 71 1.44 -10.06 7.50
C MET A 71 0.68 -10.27 6.19
N HIS A 72 0.98 -9.49 5.16
CA HIS A 72 0.34 -9.59 3.86
C HIS A 72 0.60 -10.94 3.18
N VAL A 73 1.88 -11.38 3.18
CA VAL A 73 2.26 -12.70 2.64
C VAL A 73 1.66 -13.82 3.50
N LEU A 74 1.63 -13.65 4.82
CA LEU A 74 1.06 -14.61 5.76
C LEU A 74 -0.43 -14.87 5.49
N VAL A 75 -1.21 -13.81 5.32
CA VAL A 75 -2.62 -13.90 4.94
C VAL A 75 -2.77 -14.50 3.54
N LEU A 76 -1.96 -14.08 2.56
CA LEU A 76 -2.04 -14.61 1.19
C LEU A 76 -1.85 -16.14 1.15
N VAL A 77 -0.81 -16.65 1.79
CA VAL A 77 -0.50 -18.10 1.80
C VAL A 77 -1.55 -18.88 2.57
N THR A 78 -2.00 -18.37 3.72
CA THR A 78 -3.02 -19.06 4.53
C THR A 78 -4.39 -19.09 3.87
N ALA A 79 -4.79 -17.99 3.22
CA ALA A 79 -6.06 -17.89 2.51
C ALA A 79 -6.11 -18.73 1.22
N THR A 80 -4.95 -19.01 0.60
CA THR A 80 -4.85 -19.81 -0.62
C THR A 80 -4.51 -21.28 -0.36
N ALA A 81 -4.37 -21.69 0.90
CA ALA A 81 -4.03 -23.06 1.26
C ALA A 81 -5.15 -24.04 0.85
N PRO A 82 -4.82 -25.16 0.17
CA PRO A 82 -5.82 -26.14 -0.24
C PRO A 82 -6.42 -26.87 0.97
N HIS A 83 -7.71 -27.18 0.89
CA HIS A 83 -8.42 -27.95 1.91
C HIS A 83 -7.83 -29.36 2.00
N GLY A 84 -7.12 -29.65 3.10
CA GLY A 84 -6.52 -30.97 3.36
C GLY A 84 -5.18 -30.94 4.11
N LEU A 85 -4.45 -29.82 4.04
CA LEU A 85 -3.16 -29.65 4.70
C LEU A 85 -3.27 -28.76 5.93
N SER A 86 -4.03 -29.18 6.96
CA SER A 86 -4.32 -28.33 8.11
C SER A 86 -3.08 -27.94 8.93
N LEU A 87 -2.00 -28.73 8.90
CA LEU A 87 -0.81 -28.50 9.75
C LEU A 87 0.14 -27.43 9.19
N MET A 88 0.29 -27.36 7.86
CA MET A 88 1.26 -26.47 7.21
C MET A 88 0.95 -24.97 7.40
N PRO A 89 -0.30 -24.50 7.20
CA PRO A 89 -0.68 -23.11 7.47
C PRO A 89 -0.46 -22.73 8.94
N ILE A 90 -0.70 -23.65 9.88
CA ILE A 90 -0.49 -23.41 11.31
C ILE A 90 1.00 -23.18 11.59
N ILE A 91 1.88 -24.08 11.11
CA ILE A 91 3.33 -23.92 11.27
C ILE A 91 3.80 -22.60 10.65
N TYR A 92 3.31 -22.28 9.46
CA TYR A 92 3.65 -21.05 8.76
C TYR A 92 3.19 -19.78 9.50
N VAL A 93 1.98 -19.78 10.06
CA VAL A 93 1.47 -18.68 10.89
C VAL A 93 2.33 -18.52 12.14
N THR A 94 2.68 -19.62 12.81
CA THR A 94 3.50 -19.57 14.03
C THR A 94 4.91 -19.05 13.75
N SER A 95 5.55 -19.45 12.64
CA SER A 95 6.89 -18.95 12.29
C SER A 95 6.86 -17.46 11.91
N GLY A 96 5.80 -17.02 11.22
CA GLY A 96 5.57 -15.60 10.93
C GLY A 96 5.37 -14.77 12.19
N LEU A 97 4.60 -15.28 13.17
CA LEU A 97 4.39 -14.62 14.45
C LEU A 97 5.71 -14.47 15.23
N VAL A 98 6.53 -15.53 15.29
CA VAL A 98 7.86 -15.48 15.92
C VAL A 98 8.76 -14.45 15.22
N SER A 99 8.75 -14.42 13.90
CA SER A 99 9.54 -13.46 13.11
C SER A 99 9.15 -12.01 13.43
N ILE A 100 7.85 -11.73 13.58
CA ILE A 100 7.33 -10.42 13.98
C ILE A 100 7.75 -10.07 15.41
N LEU A 101 7.67 -11.01 16.35
CA LEU A 101 8.10 -10.79 17.73
C LEU A 101 9.60 -10.44 17.81
N ILE A 102 10.43 -11.06 16.97
CA ILE A 102 11.86 -10.74 16.87
C ILE A 102 12.06 -9.34 16.28
N LEU A 103 11.31 -8.97 15.24
CA LEU A 103 11.41 -7.65 14.59
C LEU A 103 11.16 -6.49 15.57
N PHE A 104 10.23 -6.66 16.51
CA PHE A 104 9.91 -5.65 17.52
C PHE A 104 10.71 -5.80 18.82
N LYS A 105 11.57 -6.82 18.93
CA LYS A 105 12.44 -6.98 20.09
C LYS A 105 13.48 -5.86 20.07
N ARG A 106 13.37 -4.94 21.04
CA ARG A 106 14.38 -3.89 21.26
C ARG A 106 15.61 -4.55 21.88
N PHE A 107 16.74 -4.51 21.18
CA PHE A 107 18.02 -4.84 21.79
C PHE A 107 18.39 -3.71 22.76
N PRO A 108 18.75 -4.01 24.01
CA PRO A 108 19.33 -3.01 24.89
C PRO A 108 20.66 -2.55 24.28
N GLU A 109 20.82 -1.23 24.18
CA GLU A 109 22.06 -0.55 23.76
C GLU A 109 23.18 -0.80 24.80
#